data_AF-A0A967IIE8-F1
#
_entry.id   AF-A0A967IIE8-F1
#
_cell.length_a   1.000
_cell.length_b   1.000
_cell.length_c   1.000
_cell.angle_alpha   90.00
_cell.angle_beta   90.00
_cell.angle_gamma   90.00
#
_symmetry.space_group_name_H-M   'P 1'
#
loop_
_entity.id
_entity.type
_entity.pdbx_description
1 polymer ?
#
loop_
_entity_poly.entity_id
_entity_poly.type
_entity_poly.pdbx_seq_one_letter_code
_entity_poly.pdbx_strand_id
1 'polypeptide(L)'
;FDISGADGEDGTAYLHTITQAFLDGRKLLAGAGGEKLTDEQRAALRDYAATIATNWEKVFAEATFRYAGSVYKDMVKLQTIIEANGDTTKAYDSYVKHWGELKGFSLALQTGKTNLGGTATRLNRLIGFGPLLPNLSQVVDVDGKGNYVRDQGVSWGEYMLHMAKVQQLMIDEFDVKARNNDMTDEIASLAKSLGGGASAEND
;
A
#
# COMPACT_ATOMS: atom_id res chain seq x y z
N PHE A 1 -15.00 -0.09 1.22
CA PHE A 1 -14.49 0.32 2.55
C PHE A 1 -14.94 -0.61 3.66
N ASP A 2 -15.97 -1.43 3.46
CA ASP A 2 -15.80 -2.86 3.67
C ASP A 2 -15.34 -3.45 2.31
N ILE A 3 -14.39 -4.38 2.26
CA ILE A 3 -14.05 -5.07 1.00
C ILE A 3 -14.84 -6.39 0.88
N SER A 4 -15.75 -6.68 1.81
CA SER A 4 -16.87 -7.55 1.51
C SER A 4 -17.98 -6.74 0.82
N GLY A 5 -18.08 -6.86 -0.50
CA GLY A 5 -19.42 -7.10 -1.04
C GLY A 5 -19.97 -8.33 -0.32
N ALA A 6 -21.23 -8.30 0.06
CA ALA A 6 -21.87 -9.12 1.08
C ALA A 6 -21.82 -10.67 0.91
N ASP A 7 -20.98 -11.25 0.06
CA ASP A 7 -20.95 -12.70 -0.24
C ASP A 7 -19.53 -13.21 -0.55
N GLY A 8 -18.62 -13.21 0.43
CA GLY A 8 -17.35 -13.91 0.30
C GLY A 8 -16.82 -14.35 1.67
N GLU A 9 -16.52 -15.64 1.84
CA GLU A 9 -16.08 -16.26 3.10
C GLU A 9 -14.71 -15.74 3.63
N ASP A 10 -14.09 -14.77 2.95
CA ASP A 10 -12.74 -14.22 3.24
C ASP A 10 -12.73 -12.71 3.65
N GLY A 11 -13.86 -12.13 4.05
CA GLY A 11 -13.98 -10.70 4.38
C GLY A 11 -13.37 -10.29 5.73
N THR A 12 -12.67 -9.15 5.79
CA THR A 12 -12.21 -8.55 7.06
C THR A 12 -13.31 -7.70 7.69
N ALA A 13 -13.45 -7.71 9.01
CA ALA A 13 -14.47 -6.94 9.73
C ALA A 13 -14.00 -5.54 10.17
N TYR A 14 -12.99 -4.97 9.49
CA TYR A 14 -12.32 -3.75 9.95
C TYR A 14 -13.25 -2.55 9.99
N LEU A 15 -14.06 -2.34 8.95
CA LEU A 15 -15.01 -1.23 8.92
C LEU A 15 -15.98 -1.35 10.09
N HIS A 16 -16.67 -2.49 10.20
CA HIS A 16 -17.60 -2.75 11.29
C HIS A 16 -16.98 -2.46 12.66
N THR A 17 -15.76 -2.95 12.91
CA THR A 17 -15.03 -2.73 14.16
C THR A 17 -14.72 -1.26 14.42
N ILE A 18 -14.28 -0.52 13.39
CA ILE A 18 -14.03 0.93 13.46
C ILE A 18 -15.33 1.68 13.79
N THR A 19 -16.43 1.41 13.07
CA THR A 19 -17.69 2.12 13.31
C THR A 19 -18.23 1.83 14.69
N GLN A 20 -18.16 0.57 15.13
CA GLN A 20 -18.66 0.15 16.43
C GLN A 20 -17.89 0.85 17.55
N ALA A 21 -16.56 0.83 17.51
CA ALA A 21 -15.72 1.51 18.50
C ALA A 21 -15.96 3.04 18.49
N PHE A 22 -16.16 3.65 17.32
CA PHE A 22 -16.51 5.06 17.23
C PHE A 22 -17.86 5.34 17.89
N LEU A 23 -18.90 4.57 17.57
CA LEU A 23 -20.23 4.73 18.14
C LEU A 23 -20.23 4.53 19.66
N ASP A 24 -19.51 3.53 20.17
CA ASP A 24 -19.44 3.24 21.61
C ASP A 24 -18.68 4.33 22.36
N GLY A 25 -17.58 4.86 21.80
CA GLY A 25 -16.91 6.04 22.34
C GLY A 25 -17.82 7.27 22.38
N ARG A 26 -18.62 7.49 21.34
CA ARG A 26 -19.61 8.59 21.30
C ARG A 26 -20.73 8.40 22.33
N LYS A 27 -21.23 7.18 22.52
CA LYS A 27 -22.22 6.86 23.56
C LYS A 27 -21.66 7.08 24.97
N LEU A 28 -20.41 6.69 25.23
CA LEU A 28 -19.75 6.95 26.50
C LEU A 28 -19.70 8.45 26.81
N LEU A 29 -19.27 9.26 25.84
CA LEU A 29 -19.23 10.72 25.98
C LEU A 29 -20.62 11.33 26.21
N ALA A 30 -21.63 10.87 25.45
CA ALA A 30 -23.01 11.34 25.62
C ALA A 30 -23.59 10.95 26.98
N GLY A 31 -23.33 9.72 27.44
CA GLY A 31 -23.78 9.21 28.74
C GLY A 31 -23.18 9.93 29.94
N ALA A 32 -22.01 10.56 29.78
CA ALA A 32 -21.43 11.42 30.83
C ALA A 32 -22.17 12.76 31.00
N GLY A 33 -23.02 13.17 30.05
CA GLY A 33 -23.91 14.32 30.23
C GLY A 33 -23.21 15.67 30.44
N GLY A 34 -21.94 15.80 30.03
CA GLY A 34 -21.12 17.00 30.26
C GLY A 34 -20.30 16.97 31.55
N GLU A 35 -20.46 15.94 32.37
CA GLU A 35 -19.62 15.71 33.55
C GLU A 35 -18.21 15.27 33.17
N LYS A 36 -17.28 15.45 34.11
CA LYS A 36 -15.91 14.95 33.96
C LYS A 36 -15.93 13.41 33.92
N LEU A 37 -15.29 12.84 32.91
CA LEU A 37 -15.10 11.39 32.83
C LEU A 37 -14.30 10.86 34.03
N THR A 38 -14.78 9.75 34.60
CA THR A 38 -13.97 8.95 35.54
C THR A 38 -12.72 8.44 34.85
N ASP A 39 -11.76 7.97 35.63
CA ASP A 39 -10.52 7.44 35.06
C ASP A 39 -10.80 6.16 34.25
N GLU A 40 -11.77 5.34 34.67
CA GLU A 40 -12.25 4.16 33.93
C GLU A 40 -12.90 4.54 32.61
N GLN A 41 -13.79 5.54 32.62
CA GLN A 41 -14.44 6.04 31.40
C GLN A 41 -13.41 6.62 30.42
N ARG A 42 -12.40 7.31 30.93
CA ARG A 42 -11.31 7.87 30.12
C ARG A 42 -10.41 6.78 29.55
N ALA A 43 -10.14 5.73 30.32
CA ALA A 43 -9.42 4.55 29.84
C ALA A 43 -10.20 3.88 28.70
N ALA A 44 -11.49 3.59 28.90
CA ALA A 44 -12.34 3.00 27.86
C ALA A 44 -12.40 3.84 26.59
N LEU A 45 -12.47 5.18 26.70
CA LEU A 45 -12.44 6.06 25.54
C LEU A 45 -11.12 5.96 24.76
N ARG A 46 -9.99 5.81 25.46
CA ARG A 46 -8.68 5.59 24.83
C ARG A 46 -8.59 4.22 24.16
N ASP A 47 -9.21 3.20 24.74
CA ASP A 47 -9.25 1.86 24.16
C ASP A 47 -10.07 1.81 22.87
N TYR A 48 -11.21 2.52 22.81
CA TYR A 48 -11.96 2.69 21.56
C TYR A 48 -11.13 3.41 20.49
N ALA A 49 -10.43 4.49 20.85
CA ALA A 49 -9.55 5.21 19.93
C ALA A 49 -8.39 4.32 19.43
N ALA A 50 -7.81 3.50 20.31
CA ALA A 50 -6.77 2.54 19.94
C ALA A 50 -7.32 1.48 18.97
N THR A 51 -8.51 0.96 19.25
CA THR A 51 -9.19 0.00 18.37
C THR A 51 -9.39 0.58 16.97
N ILE A 52 -9.86 1.82 16.86
CA ILE A 52 -10.03 2.52 15.57
C ILE A 52 -8.67 2.65 14.86
N ALA A 53 -7.64 3.12 15.55
CA ALA A 53 -6.32 3.34 14.97
C ALA A 53 -5.71 2.05 14.41
N THR A 54 -5.72 0.96 15.19
CA THR A 54 -5.18 -0.33 14.77
C THR A 54 -5.93 -0.93 13.58
N ASN A 55 -7.25 -0.76 13.50
CA ASN A 55 -8.00 -1.25 12.34
C ASN A 55 -7.76 -0.41 11.09
N TRP A 56 -7.58 0.91 11.21
CA TRP A 56 -7.19 1.75 10.07
C TRP A 56 -5.80 1.41 9.54
N GLU A 57 -4.83 1.13 10.41
CA GLU A 57 -3.50 0.66 10.03
C GLU A 57 -3.59 -0.60 9.16
N LYS A 58 -4.41 -1.57 9.58
CA LYS A 58 -4.67 -2.79 8.79
C LYS A 58 -5.30 -2.49 7.44
N VAL A 59 -6.32 -1.62 7.39
CA VAL A 59 -6.95 -1.20 6.12
C VAL A 59 -5.92 -0.59 5.17
N PHE A 60 -5.03 0.28 5.66
CA PHE A 60 -4.01 0.89 4.83
C PHE A 60 -2.95 -0.10 4.36
N ALA A 61 -2.50 -1.02 5.22
CA ALA A 61 -1.56 -2.07 4.84
C ALA A 61 -2.14 -2.99 3.76
N GLU A 62 -3.40 -3.44 3.90
CA GLU A 62 -4.07 -4.27 2.89
C GLU A 62 -4.35 -3.50 1.59
N ALA A 63 -4.66 -2.21 1.66
CA ALA A 63 -4.78 -1.37 0.48
C ALA A 63 -3.43 -1.22 -0.25
N THR A 64 -2.35 -0.94 0.48
CA THR A 64 -0.98 -0.90 -0.08
C THR A 64 -0.61 -2.23 -0.73
N PHE A 65 -0.89 -3.36 -0.07
CA PHE A 65 -0.71 -4.70 -0.64
C PHE A 65 -1.45 -4.86 -1.96
N ARG A 66 -2.77 -4.60 -1.95
CA ARG A 66 -3.63 -4.80 -3.13
C ARG A 66 -3.17 -3.96 -4.31
N TYR A 67 -2.83 -2.70 -4.08
CA TYR A 67 -2.47 -1.78 -5.14
C TYR A 67 -1.06 -2.03 -5.69
N ALA A 68 -0.13 -2.55 -4.89
CA ALA A 68 1.14 -3.05 -5.42
C ALA A 68 0.89 -4.20 -6.42
N GLY A 69 0.02 -5.14 -6.09
CA GLY A 69 -0.42 -6.19 -7.01
C GLY A 69 -1.16 -5.66 -8.25
N SER A 70 -2.00 -4.64 -8.10
CA SER A 70 -2.65 -3.97 -9.25
C SER A 70 -1.63 -3.34 -10.20
N VAL A 71 -0.64 -2.61 -9.65
CA VAL A 71 0.44 -1.99 -10.43
C VAL A 71 1.23 -3.05 -11.20
N TYR A 72 1.59 -4.16 -10.54
CA TYR A 72 2.23 -5.30 -11.20
C TYR A 72 1.43 -5.79 -12.42
N LYS A 73 0.12 -6.03 -12.23
CA LYS A 73 -0.76 -6.55 -13.29
C LYS A 73 -0.95 -5.57 -14.44
N ASP A 74 -1.04 -4.27 -14.14
CA ASP A 74 -1.07 -3.24 -15.18
C ASP A 74 0.22 -3.20 -15.96
N MET A 75 1.37 -3.44 -15.30
CA MET A 75 2.64 -3.45 -15.97
C MET A 75 2.77 -4.60 -16.98
N VAL A 76 2.36 -5.82 -16.60
CA VAL A 76 2.28 -6.98 -17.50
C VAL A 76 1.40 -6.66 -18.72
N LYS A 77 0.25 -6.03 -18.48
CA LYS A 77 -0.69 -5.66 -19.54
C LYS A 77 -0.09 -4.62 -20.49
N LEU A 78 0.59 -3.61 -19.94
CA LEU A 78 1.28 -2.60 -20.73
C LEU A 78 2.38 -3.21 -21.61
N GLN A 79 3.22 -4.09 -21.05
CA GLN A 79 4.25 -4.79 -21.82
C GLN A 79 3.64 -5.57 -22.99
N THR A 80 2.58 -6.34 -22.74
CA THR A 80 1.88 -7.11 -23.78
C THR A 80 1.38 -6.22 -24.92
N ILE A 81 0.79 -5.07 -24.60
CA ILE A 81 0.26 -4.13 -25.61
C ILE A 81 1.41 -3.47 -26.39
N ILE A 82 2.49 -3.08 -25.71
CA ILE A 82 3.67 -2.49 -26.34
C ILE A 82 4.31 -3.47 -27.33
N GLU A 83 4.51 -4.73 -26.93
CA GLU A 83 5.05 -5.79 -27.79
C GLU A 83 4.19 -6.04 -29.03
N ALA A 84 2.86 -5.90 -28.89
CA ALA A 84 1.92 -6.02 -29.98
C ALA A 84 1.79 -4.74 -30.84
N ASN A 85 2.58 -3.68 -30.56
CA ASN A 85 2.45 -2.35 -31.17
C ASN A 85 1.01 -1.78 -31.09
N GLY A 86 0.30 -2.07 -30.00
CA GLY A 86 -1.08 -1.64 -29.78
C GLY A 86 -1.20 -0.27 -29.09
N ASP A 87 -2.44 0.20 -28.95
CA ASP A 87 -2.75 1.43 -28.21
C ASP A 87 -2.67 1.21 -26.69
N THR A 88 -1.69 1.88 -26.07
CA THR A 88 -1.41 1.78 -24.63
C THR A 88 -2.24 2.74 -23.78
N THR A 89 -2.98 3.67 -24.37
CA THR A 89 -3.60 4.82 -23.66
C THR A 89 -4.38 4.38 -22.42
N LYS A 90 -5.35 3.47 -22.59
CA LYS A 90 -6.20 3.00 -21.47
C LYS A 90 -5.45 2.17 -20.42
N ALA A 91 -4.46 1.38 -20.86
CA ALA A 91 -3.64 0.58 -19.96
C ALA A 91 -2.71 1.48 -19.14
N TYR A 92 -2.18 2.53 -19.74
CA TYR A 92 -1.34 3.52 -19.09
C TYR A 92 -2.13 4.35 -18.07
N ASP A 93 -3.34 4.78 -18.39
CA ASP A 93 -4.23 5.47 -17.43
C ASP A 93 -4.51 4.60 -16.20
N SER A 94 -4.73 3.29 -16.39
CA SER A 94 -4.96 2.35 -15.30
C SER A 94 -3.72 2.21 -14.41
N TYR A 95 -2.54 2.03 -15.04
CA TYR A 95 -1.26 1.96 -14.35
C TYR A 95 -0.99 3.19 -13.48
N VAL A 96 -1.12 4.40 -14.05
CA VAL A 96 -0.88 5.64 -13.31
C VAL A 96 -1.89 5.82 -12.18
N LYS A 97 -3.16 5.46 -12.40
CA LYS A 97 -4.19 5.49 -11.36
C LYS A 97 -3.84 4.56 -10.19
N HIS A 98 -3.60 3.28 -10.46
CA HIS A 98 -3.30 2.31 -9.41
C HIS A 98 -1.97 2.62 -8.71
N TRP A 99 -0.98 3.18 -9.41
CA TRP A 99 0.25 3.66 -8.79
C TRP A 99 -0.01 4.84 -7.84
N GLY A 100 -0.86 5.79 -8.23
CA GLY A 100 -1.28 6.89 -7.37
C GLY A 100 -2.01 6.41 -6.12
N GLU A 101 -2.88 5.41 -6.26
CA GLU A 101 -3.56 4.76 -5.14
C GLU A 101 -2.56 4.04 -4.22
N LEU A 102 -1.64 3.24 -4.77
CA LEU A 102 -0.54 2.62 -4.03
C LEU A 102 0.25 3.64 -3.22
N LYS A 103 0.71 4.72 -3.86
CA LYS A 103 1.50 5.75 -3.19
C LYS A 103 0.69 6.43 -2.09
N GLY A 104 -0.56 6.80 -2.37
CA GLY A 104 -1.46 7.44 -1.40
C GLY A 104 -1.68 6.58 -0.14
N PHE A 105 -2.03 5.30 -0.29
CA PHE A 105 -2.22 4.41 0.85
C PHE A 105 -0.92 4.12 1.59
N SER A 106 0.20 3.97 0.87
CA SER A 106 1.52 3.77 1.51
C SER A 106 1.94 4.98 2.36
N LEU A 107 1.61 6.20 1.94
CA LEU A 107 1.88 7.41 2.70
C LEU A 107 0.92 7.54 3.89
N ALA A 108 -0.36 7.24 3.71
CA ALA A 108 -1.33 7.23 4.81
C ALA A 108 -0.88 6.29 5.94
N LEU A 109 -0.43 5.07 5.60
CA LEU A 109 0.13 4.10 6.53
C LEU A 109 1.31 4.69 7.34
N GLN A 110 2.17 5.44 6.69
CA GLN A 110 3.35 6.08 7.30
C GLN A 110 3.03 7.31 8.18
N THR A 111 1.85 7.91 8.03
CA THR A 111 1.39 9.03 8.86
C THR A 111 0.64 8.60 10.13
N GLY A 112 0.67 7.29 10.45
CA GLY A 112 0.08 6.73 11.65
C GLY A 112 0.76 7.18 12.95
N LYS A 113 0.19 6.75 14.08
CA LYS A 113 0.71 7.09 15.42
C LYS A 113 2.11 6.51 15.68
N THR A 114 2.41 5.36 15.08
CA THR A 114 3.66 4.63 15.29
C THR A 114 4.64 4.95 14.18
N ASN A 115 5.91 5.17 14.54
CA ASN A 115 6.97 5.29 13.56
C ASN A 115 7.29 3.90 12.99
N LEU A 116 7.07 3.71 11.67
CA LEU A 116 7.33 2.44 10.98
C LEU A 116 8.83 2.18 10.74
N GLY A 117 9.71 3.15 11.03
CA GLY A 117 11.16 2.97 10.96
C GLY A 117 11.65 2.40 9.63
N GLY A 118 12.41 1.31 9.69
CA GLY A 118 12.97 0.64 8.51
C GLY A 118 11.92 0.19 7.50
N THR A 119 10.70 -0.15 7.95
CA THR A 119 9.60 -0.56 7.09
C THR A 119 9.16 0.57 6.17
N ALA A 120 9.05 1.80 6.68
CA ALA A 120 8.77 2.98 5.83
C ALA A 120 9.88 3.25 4.83
N THR A 121 11.15 3.15 5.24
CA THR A 121 12.30 3.34 4.33
C THR A 121 12.29 2.32 3.20
N ARG A 122 12.08 1.03 3.50
CA ARG A 122 12.00 -0.04 2.50
C ARG A 122 10.80 0.17 1.56
N LEU A 123 9.63 0.48 2.11
CA LEU A 123 8.41 0.73 1.33
C LEU A 123 8.61 1.88 0.33
N ASN A 124 9.17 3.00 0.77
CA ASN A 124 9.43 4.15 -0.09
C ASN A 124 10.48 3.85 -1.18
N ARG A 125 11.53 3.07 -0.86
CA ARG A 125 12.55 2.66 -1.83
C ARG A 125 11.97 1.77 -2.92
N LEU A 126 11.11 0.82 -2.57
CA LEU A 126 10.49 -0.10 -3.53
C LEU A 126 9.48 0.60 -4.44
N ILE A 127 8.66 1.51 -3.88
CA ILE A 127 7.63 2.25 -4.64
C ILE A 127 8.25 3.38 -5.48
N GLY A 128 9.23 4.10 -4.93
CA GLY A 128 9.81 5.30 -5.55
C GLY A 128 8.98 6.57 -5.34
N PHE A 129 9.45 7.68 -5.92
CA PHE A 129 8.80 9.00 -5.82
C PHE A 129 7.84 9.29 -6.98
N GLY A 130 7.94 8.54 -8.08
CA GLY A 130 7.01 8.57 -9.20
C GLY A 130 6.84 7.19 -9.82
N PRO A 131 5.84 6.97 -10.68
CA PRO A 131 5.73 5.72 -11.44
C PRO A 131 6.92 5.57 -12.40
N LEU A 132 7.39 4.35 -12.61
CA LEU A 132 8.34 4.04 -13.69
C LEU A 132 7.61 4.21 -15.03
N LEU A 133 8.10 5.09 -15.90
CA LEU A 133 7.48 5.36 -17.19
C LEU A 133 7.90 4.31 -18.25
N PRO A 134 7.16 4.16 -19.36
CA PRO A 134 7.53 3.22 -20.45
C PRO A 134 8.91 3.48 -21.05
N ASN A 135 9.37 4.74 -21.04
CA ASN A 135 10.72 5.12 -21.46
C ASN A 135 11.78 4.90 -20.37
N LEU A 136 11.44 4.16 -19.31
CA LEU A 136 12.26 3.85 -18.14
C LEU A 136 12.65 5.05 -17.27
N SER A 137 12.13 6.25 -17.53
CA SER A 137 12.39 7.38 -16.62
C SER A 137 11.51 7.30 -15.37
N GLN A 138 12.01 7.81 -14.25
CA GLN A 138 11.28 7.93 -13.00
C GLN A 138 11.65 9.23 -12.29
N VAL A 139 10.73 9.78 -11.50
CA VAL A 139 11.07 10.86 -10.56
C VAL A 139 11.91 10.28 -9.44
N VAL A 140 13.09 10.86 -9.21
CA VAL A 140 14.05 10.41 -8.20
C VAL A 140 14.25 11.42 -7.07
N ASP A 141 13.94 12.70 -7.31
CA ASP A 141 14.12 13.76 -6.33
C ASP A 141 13.26 15.00 -6.65
N VAL A 142 13.29 15.98 -5.75
CA VAL A 142 12.80 17.34 -5.96
C VAL A 142 13.94 18.32 -5.71
N ASP A 143 14.26 19.16 -6.69
CA ASP A 143 15.35 20.13 -6.56
C ASP A 143 15.04 21.24 -5.54
N GLY A 144 16.04 22.06 -5.20
CA GLY A 144 15.88 23.18 -4.25
C GLY A 144 14.91 24.29 -4.72
N LYS A 145 14.34 24.19 -5.92
CA LYS A 145 13.31 25.09 -6.46
C LYS A 145 11.92 24.44 -6.51
N GLY A 146 11.79 23.19 -6.08
CA GLY A 146 10.53 22.44 -6.11
C GLY A 146 10.24 21.73 -7.43
N ASN A 147 11.20 21.66 -8.37
CA ASN A 147 10.99 20.92 -9.62
C ASN A 147 11.27 19.43 -9.42
N TYR A 148 10.49 18.57 -10.08
CA TYR A 148 10.78 17.14 -10.14
C TYR A 148 12.06 16.88 -10.93
N VAL A 149 12.99 16.16 -10.32
CA VAL A 149 14.17 15.61 -10.96
C VAL A 149 13.82 14.21 -11.46
N ARG A 150 14.05 13.95 -12.75
CA ARG A 150 13.87 12.63 -13.36
C ARG A 150 15.22 12.06 -13.75
N ASP A 151 15.37 10.76 -13.54
CA ASP A 151 16.54 10.00 -13.96
C ASP A 151 16.11 8.64 -14.55
N GLN A 152 17.07 7.88 -15.03
CA GLN A 152 16.93 6.51 -15.47
C GLN A 152 16.52 5.63 -14.27
N GLY A 153 15.32 5.08 -14.34
CA GLY A 153 14.83 4.08 -13.40
C GLY A 153 15.34 2.67 -13.74
N VAL A 154 14.95 1.73 -12.88
CA VAL A 154 15.23 0.30 -13.07
C VAL A 154 14.49 -0.29 -14.27
N SER A 155 14.82 -1.52 -14.65
CA SER A 155 14.06 -2.24 -15.68
C SER A 155 12.61 -2.49 -15.23
N TRP A 156 11.70 -2.71 -16.19
CA TRP A 156 10.31 -3.07 -15.87
C TRP A 156 10.23 -4.35 -15.03
N GLY A 157 11.02 -5.37 -15.38
CA GLY A 157 11.04 -6.63 -14.62
C GLY A 157 11.51 -6.43 -13.17
N GLU A 158 12.52 -5.59 -12.95
CA GLU A 158 12.98 -5.26 -11.61
C GLU A 158 11.95 -4.45 -10.81
N TYR A 159 11.28 -3.49 -11.44
CA TYR A 159 10.21 -2.73 -10.78
C TYR A 159 8.98 -3.60 -10.47
N MET A 160 8.66 -4.57 -11.33
CA MET A 160 7.64 -5.58 -11.04
C MET A 160 8.04 -6.45 -9.83
N LEU A 161 9.31 -6.86 -9.74
CA LEU A 161 9.84 -7.52 -8.55
C LEU A 161 9.71 -6.63 -7.31
N HIS A 162 9.90 -5.31 -7.43
CA HIS A 162 9.67 -4.39 -6.32
C HIS A 162 8.22 -4.39 -5.86
N MET A 163 7.23 -4.40 -6.76
CA MET A 163 5.82 -4.46 -6.39
C MET A 163 5.48 -5.75 -5.63
N ALA A 164 5.99 -6.89 -6.08
CA ALA A 164 5.82 -8.15 -5.36
C ALA A 164 6.53 -8.12 -3.98
N LYS A 165 7.70 -7.49 -3.88
CA LYS A 165 8.38 -7.27 -2.58
C LYS A 165 7.63 -6.31 -1.66
N VAL A 166 6.91 -5.31 -2.19
CA VAL A 166 6.01 -4.46 -1.39
C VAL A 166 4.90 -5.31 -0.78
N GLN A 167 4.30 -6.21 -1.56
CA GLN A 167 3.28 -7.13 -1.06
C GLN A 167 3.83 -8.03 0.05
N GLN A 168 5.01 -8.61 -0.14
CA GLN A 168 5.68 -9.42 0.88
C GLN A 168 5.96 -8.60 2.15
N LEU A 169 6.47 -7.37 2.02
CA LEU A 169 6.70 -6.49 3.15
C LEU A 169 5.41 -6.19 3.94
N MET A 170 4.29 -6.00 3.25
CA MET A 170 3.00 -5.79 3.93
C MET A 170 2.53 -7.05 4.68
N ILE A 171 2.76 -8.24 4.12
CA ILE A 171 2.48 -9.51 4.80
C ILE A 171 3.34 -9.64 6.07
N ASP A 172 4.64 -9.43 5.94
CA ASP A 172 5.62 -9.69 7.01
C ASP A 172 5.43 -8.74 8.20
N GLU A 173 5.11 -7.47 7.92
CA GLU A 173 5.08 -6.42 8.94
C GLU A 173 3.68 -6.18 9.52
N PHE A 174 2.61 -6.47 8.76
CA PHE A 174 1.23 -6.13 9.14
C PHE A 174 0.26 -7.32 9.16
N ASP A 175 0.72 -8.54 8.86
CA ASP A 175 -0.10 -9.76 8.89
C ASP A 175 -1.37 -9.64 8.01
N VAL A 176 -1.17 -9.16 6.76
CA VAL A 176 -2.22 -8.98 5.75
C VAL A 176 -3.07 -10.24 5.59
N LYS A 177 -4.39 -10.09 5.73
CA LYS A 177 -5.37 -11.18 5.63
C LYS A 177 -6.02 -11.22 4.26
N ALA A 178 -6.52 -10.08 3.77
CA ALA A 178 -7.16 -9.99 2.47
C ALA A 178 -6.11 -9.81 1.35
N ARG A 179 -5.70 -10.92 0.72
CA ARG A 179 -4.63 -10.96 -0.29
C ARG A 179 -5.13 -10.79 -1.73
N ASN A 180 -5.97 -9.78 -1.98
CA ASN A 180 -6.43 -9.48 -3.33
C ASN A 180 -5.26 -9.03 -4.23
N ASN A 181 -5.21 -9.55 -5.46
CA ASN A 181 -4.11 -9.33 -6.42
C ASN A 181 -2.74 -9.77 -5.88
N ASP A 182 -2.66 -10.85 -5.11
CA ASP A 182 -1.37 -11.40 -4.65
C ASP A 182 -0.45 -11.77 -5.83
N MET A 183 0.76 -11.21 -5.84
CA MET A 183 1.82 -11.54 -6.80
C MET A 183 3.11 -12.03 -6.11
N THR A 184 3.05 -12.39 -4.83
CA THR A 184 4.24 -12.81 -4.06
C THR A 184 4.85 -14.11 -4.57
N ASP A 185 4.06 -15.00 -5.17
CA ASP A 185 4.55 -16.23 -5.81
C ASP A 185 5.47 -15.97 -7.02
N GLU A 186 5.39 -14.77 -7.62
CA GLU A 186 6.26 -14.38 -8.75
C GLU A 186 7.64 -13.88 -8.32
N ILE A 187 7.89 -13.71 -7.01
CA ILE A 187 9.18 -13.18 -6.52
C ILE A 187 10.33 -14.10 -6.96
N ALA A 188 10.17 -15.42 -6.79
CA ALA A 188 11.24 -16.37 -7.11
C ALA A 188 11.51 -16.46 -8.61
N SER A 189 10.46 -16.44 -9.44
CA SER A 189 10.57 -16.51 -10.90
C SER A 189 11.26 -15.24 -11.45
N LEU A 190 10.87 -14.07 -10.98
CA LEU A 190 11.46 -12.78 -11.35
C LEU A 190 12.88 -12.62 -10.85
N ALA A 191 13.16 -12.96 -9.59
CA ALA A 191 14.52 -12.88 -9.05
C ALA A 191 15.49 -13.76 -9.86
N LYS A 192 15.04 -14.95 -10.27
CA LYS A 192 15.83 -15.85 -11.11
C LYS A 192 16.03 -15.31 -12.52
N SER A 193 14.97 -14.77 -13.15
CA SER A 193 15.07 -14.25 -14.52
C SER A 193 15.98 -13.02 -14.59
N LEU A 194 15.94 -12.17 -13.56
CA LEU A 194 16.78 -10.98 -13.44
C LEU A 194 18.21 -11.32 -13.04
N GLY A 195 18.41 -12.27 -12.11
CA GLY A 195 19.73 -12.73 -11.67
C GLY A 195 20.50 -13.59 -12.69
N GLY A 196 19.85 -14.02 -13.77
CA GLY A 196 20.50 -14.58 -14.96
C GLY A 196 21.30 -13.55 -15.77
N GLY A 197 21.06 -12.25 -15.53
CA GLY A 197 21.94 -11.16 -15.89
C GLY A 197 22.73 -10.73 -14.66
N ALA A 198 24.05 -10.85 -14.68
CA ALA A 198 24.90 -10.60 -13.53
C ALA A 198 24.69 -9.18 -12.92
N SER A 199 24.13 -9.12 -11.71
CA SER A 199 24.73 -8.36 -10.61
C SER A 199 24.10 -8.76 -9.28
N ALA A 200 24.98 -9.18 -8.37
CA ALA A 200 24.75 -9.13 -6.94
C ALA A 200 24.57 -7.66 -6.48
N GLU A 201 24.24 -7.50 -5.19
CA GLU A 201 24.26 -6.26 -4.38
C GLU A 201 22.90 -5.52 -4.29
N ASN A 202 22.25 -5.32 -3.14
CA ASN A 202 22.66 -5.45 -1.73
C ASN A 202 21.48 -5.74 -0.80
N ASP A 203 21.83 -6.48 0.26
CA ASP A 203 21.21 -6.67 1.58
C ASP A 203 20.66 -5.36 2.20
#